data_AF-A0A519VRC7-F1
#
_entry.id   AF-A0A519VRC7-F1
#
_cell.length_a   1.000
_cell.length_b   1.000
_cell.length_c   1.000
_cell.angle_alpha   90.00
_cell.angle_beta   90.00
_cell.angle_gamma   90.00
#
_symmetry.space_group_name_H-M   'P 1'
#
loop_
_entity.id
_entity.type
_entity.pdbx_description
1 polymer ?
#
loop_
_entity_poly.entity_id
_entity_poly.type
_entity_poly.pdbx_seq_one_letter_code
_entity_poly.pdbx_strand_id
1 'polypeptide(L)'
;MKVEYILCASIHFDDGKKHDGQPDNIATGFVICGRRHHNCYQTLQSIGVALGISDDEIVKNLINRTNRDHQGFVTNLNRHVGRQEAWNIAKANNQIKWGLEASENGDESQLISENLY
;
A
#
# COMPACT_ATOMS: atom_id res chain seq x y z
N MET A 1 6.63 -7.83 23.17
CA MET A 1 6.30 -7.80 21.73
C MET A 1 6.36 -6.35 21.27
N LYS A 2 6.93 -6.07 20.08
CA LYS A 2 6.80 -4.73 19.48
C LYS A 2 5.37 -4.57 19.00
N VAL A 3 4.75 -3.44 19.29
CA VAL A 3 3.40 -3.14 18.81
C VAL A 3 3.51 -2.79 17.31
N GLU A 4 2.77 -3.51 16.47
CA GLU A 4 2.74 -3.28 15.02
C GLU A 4 1.76 -2.16 14.69
N TYR A 5 2.15 -1.18 13.87
CA TYR A 5 1.31 -0.06 13.45
C TYR A 5 1.60 0.35 12.00
N ILE A 6 0.63 1.01 11.38
CA ILE A 6 0.69 1.47 9.99
C ILE A 6 1.58 2.70 9.87
N LEU A 7 2.54 2.70 8.94
CA LEU A 7 3.37 3.85 8.61
C LEU A 7 2.77 4.69 7.46
N CYS A 8 2.44 4.04 6.34
CA CYS A 8 1.98 4.73 5.14
C CYS A 8 1.28 3.77 4.16
N ALA A 9 0.60 4.36 3.18
CA ALA A 9 0.01 3.62 2.07
C ALA A 9 1.12 3.04 1.18
N SER A 10 0.82 1.92 0.55
CA SER A 10 1.79 1.22 -0.31
C SER A 10 1.10 0.44 -1.42
N ILE A 11 1.86 0.16 -2.48
CA ILE A 11 1.42 -0.67 -3.60
C ILE A 11 2.53 -1.66 -3.91
N HIS A 12 2.19 -2.95 -3.96
CA HIS A 12 3.10 -4.01 -4.38
C HIS A 12 3.01 -4.24 -5.88
N PHE A 13 4.15 -4.21 -6.56
CA PHE A 13 4.29 -4.53 -7.97
C PHE A 13 5.15 -5.78 -8.10
N ASP A 14 4.53 -6.90 -8.48
CA ASP A 14 5.24 -8.16 -8.64
C ASP A 14 5.85 -8.27 -10.04
N ASP A 15 7.18 -8.21 -10.11
CA ASP A 15 7.96 -8.41 -11.33
C ASP A 15 8.63 -9.79 -11.39
N GLY A 16 8.30 -10.68 -10.43
CA GLY A 16 8.87 -12.02 -10.31
C GLY A 16 10.33 -12.05 -9.84
N LYS A 17 10.93 -10.92 -9.43
CA LYS A 17 12.32 -10.83 -8.98
C LYS A 17 12.41 -10.47 -7.50
N LYS A 18 13.46 -10.95 -6.83
CA LYS A 18 13.80 -10.51 -5.47
C LYS A 18 14.66 -9.25 -5.54
N HIS A 19 14.28 -8.24 -4.79
CA HIS A 19 14.98 -6.95 -4.67
C HIS A 19 15.51 -6.74 -3.25
N ASP A 20 16.63 -6.02 -3.14
CA ASP A 20 17.18 -5.63 -1.85
C ASP A 20 16.29 -4.58 -1.17
N GLY A 21 16.05 -4.74 0.13
CA GLY A 21 15.24 -3.80 0.92
C GLY A 21 13.72 -3.88 0.70
N GLN A 22 13.21 -4.93 0.04
CA GLN A 22 11.77 -5.21 -0.01
C GLN A 22 11.22 -5.61 1.38
N PRO A 23 9.91 -5.45 1.65
CA PRO A 23 9.31 -5.88 2.91
C PRO A 23 9.52 -7.38 3.18
N ASP A 24 9.66 -7.73 4.46
CA ASP A 24 10.08 -9.08 4.89
C ASP A 24 9.11 -10.19 4.46
N ASN A 25 7.84 -9.84 4.26
CA ASN A 25 6.77 -10.77 3.88
C ASN A 25 6.43 -10.75 2.39
N ILE A 26 7.24 -10.07 1.57
CA ILE A 26 7.14 -10.10 0.11
C ILE A 26 8.24 -11.01 -0.42
N ALA A 27 7.90 -11.94 -1.31
CA ALA A 27 8.87 -12.86 -1.91
C ALA A 27 9.54 -12.28 -3.16
N THR A 28 8.74 -11.66 -4.04
CA THR A 28 9.15 -11.06 -5.31
C THR A 28 8.46 -9.72 -5.54
N GLY A 29 9.00 -8.91 -6.43
CA GLY A 29 8.51 -7.57 -6.71
C GLY A 29 9.06 -6.51 -5.77
N PHE A 30 8.52 -5.30 -5.94
CA PHE A 30 8.90 -4.14 -5.15
C PHE A 30 7.66 -3.42 -4.63
N VAL A 31 7.84 -2.62 -3.58
CA VAL A 31 6.75 -1.87 -2.94
C VAL A 31 7.02 -0.38 -3.04
N ILE A 32 6.05 0.39 -3.53
CA ILE A 32 6.11 1.85 -3.55
C ILE A 32 5.24 2.41 -2.44
N CYS A 33 5.86 3.21 -1.58
CA CYS A 33 5.21 3.87 -0.46
C CYS A 33 4.86 5.32 -0.77
N GLY A 34 3.81 5.83 -0.13
CA GLY A 34 3.37 7.22 -0.27
C GLY A 34 2.42 7.62 0.85
N ARG A 35 2.19 8.93 1.03
CA ARG A 35 1.24 9.42 2.03
C ARG A 35 -0.15 8.81 1.82
N ARG A 36 -0.59 8.69 0.58
CA ARG A 36 -1.80 7.95 0.17
C ARG A 36 -1.51 7.15 -1.10
N HIS A 37 -2.39 6.20 -1.45
CA HIS A 37 -2.23 5.35 -2.63
C HIS A 37 -2.04 6.15 -3.93
N HIS A 38 -2.72 7.30 -4.08
CA HIS A 38 -2.53 8.17 -5.24
C HIS A 38 -1.09 8.69 -5.37
N ASN A 39 -0.40 8.95 -4.25
CA ASN A 39 0.99 9.38 -4.26
C ASN A 39 1.91 8.24 -4.72
N CYS A 40 1.62 6.98 -4.35
CA CYS A 40 2.39 5.83 -4.83
C CYS A 40 2.37 5.75 -6.36
N TYR A 41 1.18 5.86 -6.96
CA TYR A 41 1.03 5.85 -8.42
C TYR A 41 1.73 7.03 -9.09
N GLN A 42 1.61 8.24 -8.52
CA GLN A 42 2.29 9.43 -9.03
C GLN A 42 3.82 9.26 -9.00
N THR A 43 4.37 8.75 -7.89
CA THR A 43 5.82 8.48 -7.79
C THR A 43 6.28 7.50 -8.87
N LEU A 44 5.54 6.41 -9.07
CA LEU A 44 5.87 5.44 -10.13
C LEU A 44 5.86 6.09 -11.52
N GLN A 45 4.81 6.87 -11.82
CA GLN A 45 4.71 7.57 -13.11
C GLN A 45 5.86 8.54 -13.31
N SER A 46 6.20 9.36 -12.29
CA SER A 46 7.31 10.32 -12.37
C SER A 46 8.66 9.64 -12.60
N ILE A 47 8.91 8.50 -11.94
CA ILE A 47 10.13 7.72 -12.17
C ILE A 47 10.18 7.18 -13.61
N GLY A 48 9.08 6.61 -14.10
CA GLY A 48 9.03 6.08 -15.46
C GLY A 48 9.28 7.15 -16.52
N VAL A 49 8.64 8.32 -16.39
CA VAL A 49 8.88 9.48 -17.27
C VAL A 49 10.35 9.93 -17.23
N ALA A 50 10.95 10.00 -16.04
CA ALA A 50 12.35 10.39 -15.89
C ALA A 50 13.33 9.38 -16.54
N LEU A 51 12.92 8.11 -16.67
CA LEU A 51 13.67 7.05 -17.34
C LEU A 51 13.35 6.94 -18.85
N GLY A 52 12.51 7.83 -19.39
CA GLY A 52 12.12 7.83 -20.81
C GLY A 52 11.10 6.75 -21.17
N ILE A 53 10.41 6.16 -20.19
CA ILE A 53 9.33 5.20 -20.42
C ILE A 53 8.06 5.98 -20.77
N SER A 54 7.38 5.59 -21.85
CA SER A 54 6.14 6.25 -22.27
C SER A 54 5.01 6.03 -21.26
N ASP A 55 4.11 7.01 -21.10
CA ASP A 55 2.94 6.89 -20.21
C ASP A 55 2.10 5.64 -20.52
N ASP A 56 1.95 5.29 -21.81
CA ASP A 56 1.22 4.11 -22.26
C ASP A 56 1.87 2.79 -21.80
N GLU A 57 3.19 2.71 -21.76
CA GLU A 57 3.92 1.53 -21.26
C GLU A 57 3.83 1.41 -19.75
N ILE A 58 3.90 2.52 -19.01
CA ILE A 58 3.72 2.53 -17.56
C ILE A 58 2.30 2.04 -17.23
N VAL A 59 1.28 2.56 -17.91
CA VAL A 59 -0.12 2.19 -17.71
C VAL A 59 -0.40 0.73 -18.09
N LYS A 60 0.11 0.25 -19.23
CA LYS A 60 -0.15 -1.13 -19.70
C LYS A 60 0.57 -2.21 -18.88
N ASN A 61 1.80 -1.96 -18.44
CA ASN A 61 2.64 -3.01 -17.83
C ASN A 61 2.58 -3.05 -16.30
N LEU A 62 2.36 -1.92 -15.63
CA LEU A 62 2.48 -1.82 -14.17
C LEU A 62 1.20 -1.36 -13.49
N ILE A 63 0.31 -0.68 -14.22
CA ILE A 63 -0.86 -0.05 -13.63
C ILE A 63 -2.14 -0.62 -14.24
N ASN A 64 -2.40 -1.90 -14.00
CA ASN A 64 -3.77 -2.38 -14.07
C ASN A 64 -4.57 -1.79 -12.89
N ARG A 65 -4.95 -0.50 -13.01
CA ARG A 65 -5.66 0.31 -11.98
C ARG A 65 -6.98 -0.32 -11.53
N THR A 66 -7.48 -1.31 -12.26
CA THR A 66 -8.78 -1.91 -12.02
C THR A 66 -8.76 -2.87 -10.84
N ASN A 67 -7.63 -3.51 -10.55
CA ASN A 67 -7.55 -4.42 -9.41
C ASN A 67 -6.89 -3.74 -8.19
N ARG A 68 -7.67 -3.56 -7.12
CA ARG A 68 -7.22 -2.96 -5.86
C ARG A 68 -6.48 -3.95 -4.95
N ASP A 69 -6.38 -5.22 -5.34
CA ASP A 69 -5.75 -6.28 -4.55
C ASP A 69 -4.28 -6.00 -4.22
N HIS A 70 -3.60 -5.17 -5.03
CA HIS A 70 -2.20 -4.76 -4.83
C HIS A 70 -2.02 -3.57 -3.87
N GLN A 71 -3.11 -2.94 -3.44
CA GLN A 71 -3.08 -1.79 -2.52
C GLN A 71 -3.05 -2.27 -1.07
N GLY A 72 -2.14 -1.69 -0.31
CA GLY A 72 -1.94 -2.06 1.09
C GLY A 72 -1.19 -0.99 1.84
N PHE A 73 -0.56 -1.39 2.94
CA PHE A 73 0.15 -0.48 3.83
C PHE A 73 1.46 -1.10 4.29
N VAL A 74 2.48 -0.26 4.52
CA VAL A 74 3.70 -0.70 5.17
C VAL A 74 3.61 -0.45 6.67
N THR A 75 4.08 -1.40 7.46
CA THR A 75 4.09 -1.33 8.93
C THR A 75 5.48 -1.01 9.48
N ASN A 76 5.55 -0.62 10.75
CA ASN A 76 6.81 -0.42 11.46
C ASN A 76 7.65 -1.69 11.63
N LEU A 77 7.10 -2.87 11.29
CA LEU A 77 7.78 -4.15 11.30
C LEU A 77 8.27 -4.56 9.91
N ASN A 78 8.40 -3.62 8.97
CA ASN A 78 8.85 -3.86 7.61
C ASN A 78 7.98 -4.88 6.84
N ARG A 79 6.66 -4.87 7.08
CA ARG A 79 5.70 -5.71 6.36
C ARG A 79 4.85 -4.89 5.40
N HIS A 80 4.53 -5.44 4.25
CA HIS A 80 3.44 -4.97 3.40
C HIS A 80 2.18 -5.79 3.70
N VAL A 81 1.11 -5.13 4.12
CA VAL A 81 -0.15 -5.79 4.49
C VAL A 81 -1.30 -5.29 3.63
N GLY A 82 -2.22 -6.21 3.31
CA GLY A 82 -3.45 -5.86 2.60
C GLY A 82 -4.38 -4.99 3.44
N ARG A 83 -5.42 -4.42 2.83
CA ARG A 83 -6.29 -3.41 3.47
C ARG A 83 -7.05 -3.94 4.69
N GLN A 84 -7.50 -5.20 4.66
CA GLN A 84 -8.24 -5.80 5.77
C GLN A 84 -7.34 -6.05 6.98
N GLU A 85 -6.14 -6.61 6.77
CA GLU A 85 -5.16 -6.74 7.84
C GLU A 85 -4.73 -5.36 8.37
N ALA A 86 -4.51 -4.40 7.48
CA ALA A 86 -4.14 -3.04 7.86
C ALA A 86 -5.22 -2.37 8.73
N TRP A 87 -6.50 -2.65 8.47
CA TRP A 87 -7.61 -2.15 9.29
C TRP A 87 -7.49 -2.65 10.73
N ASN A 88 -7.27 -3.95 10.90
CA ASN A 88 -7.13 -4.56 12.22
C ASN A 88 -5.93 -3.99 12.99
N ILE A 89 -4.79 -3.82 12.30
CA ILE A 89 -3.58 -3.21 12.88
C ILE A 89 -3.86 -1.76 13.30
N ALA A 90 -4.44 -0.95 12.40
CA ALA A 90 -4.74 0.45 12.66
C ALA A 90 -5.73 0.63 13.81
N LYS A 91 -6.78 -0.20 13.85
CA LYS A 91 -7.80 -0.23 14.92
C LYS A 91 -7.17 -0.58 16.27
N ALA A 92 -6.36 -1.64 16.32
CA ALA A 92 -5.68 -2.07 17.54
C ALA A 92 -4.72 -1.01 18.11
N ASN A 93 -4.28 -0.06 17.26
CA ASN A 93 -3.34 1.00 17.61
C ASN A 93 -3.96 2.39 17.68
N ASN A 94 -5.30 2.50 17.64
CA ASN A 94 -6.01 3.78 17.65
C ASN A 94 -5.55 4.76 16.55
N GLN A 95 -5.19 4.24 15.37
CA GLN A 95 -4.74 5.06 14.22
C GLN A 95 -5.90 5.54 13.33
N ILE A 96 -7.09 4.98 13.50
CA ILE A 96 -8.28 5.34 12.71
C ILE A 96 -8.87 6.65 13.27
N LYS A 97 -8.78 7.72 12.48
CA LYS A 97 -9.34 9.03 12.81
C LYS A 97 -10.76 9.22 12.31
N TRP A 98 -11.10 8.61 11.18
CA TRP A 98 -12.41 8.73 10.52
C TRP A 98 -12.91 7.35 10.07
N GLY A 99 -14.23 7.14 10.11
CA GLY A 99 -14.88 5.92 9.61
C GLY A 99 -15.17 4.85 10.67
N LEU A 100 -14.57 4.94 11.86
CA LEU A 100 -14.72 3.91 12.91
C LEU A 100 -16.17 3.72 13.39
N GLU A 101 -16.96 4.79 13.47
CA GLU A 101 -18.37 4.73 13.93
C GLU A 101 -19.37 4.70 12.77
N ALA A 102 -18.92 4.99 11.55
CA ALA A 102 -19.78 5.31 10.41
C ALA A 102 -20.14 4.10 9.53
N SER A 103 -20.34 2.92 10.12
CA SER A 103 -20.66 1.64 9.45
C SER A 103 -19.48 0.83 8.89
N GLU A 104 -18.24 1.29 9.04
CA GLU A 104 -17.03 0.60 8.55
C GLU A 104 -16.34 -0.23 9.63
N ASN A 105 -17.03 -0.70 10.69
CA ASN A 105 -16.42 -1.42 11.81
C ASN A 105 -16.83 -2.89 11.90
N GLY A 106 -17.01 -3.54 10.76
CA GLY A 106 -17.23 -4.98 10.65
C GLY A 106 -15.92 -5.76 10.55
N ASP A 107 -16.03 -7.09 10.54
CA ASP A 107 -14.89 -7.99 10.39
C ASP A 107 -14.29 -7.95 8.97
N GLU A 108 -15.09 -7.51 7.99
CA GLU A 108 -14.70 -7.36 6.57
C GLU A 108 -14.22 -5.95 6.21
N SER A 109 -14.00 -5.10 7.22
CA SER A 109 -13.60 -3.72 7.00
C SER A 109 -12.20 -3.62 6.41
N GLN A 110 -12.05 -2.70 5.46
CA GLN A 110 -10.80 -2.47 4.75
C GLN A 110 -10.29 -1.06 5.01
N LEU A 111 -9.01 -0.94 5.37
CA LEU A 111 -8.39 0.36 5.57
C LEU A 111 -8.27 1.10 4.23
N ILE A 112 -8.78 2.33 4.21
CA ILE A 112 -8.46 3.32 3.19
C ILE A 112 -7.52 4.37 3.79
N SER A 113 -6.68 4.97 2.95
CA SER A 113 -5.67 5.93 3.41
C SER A 113 -6.27 7.12 4.15
N GLU A 114 -7.50 7.48 3.81
CA GLU A 114 -8.31 8.55 4.39
C GLU A 114 -8.63 8.30 5.86
N ASN A 115 -8.73 7.04 6.30
CA ASN A 115 -9.00 6.72 7.71
C ASN A 115 -7.86 7.18 8.63
N LEU A 116 -6.63 7.34 8.12
CA LEU A 116 -5.44 7.65 8.92
C LEU A 116 -5.17 9.16 9.08
N TYR A 117 -5.81 10.03 8.29
CA TYR A 117 -5.42 11.45 8.17
C TYR A 117 -6.51 12.44 8.55
#